data_AF-A0AAD9EBJ8-F1
#
_entry.id   AF-A0AAD9EBJ8-F1
#
_cell.length_a   1.000
_cell.length_b   1.000
_cell.length_c   1.000
_cell.angle_alpha   90.00
_cell.angle_beta   90.00
_cell.angle_gamma   90.00
#
_symmetry.space_group_name_H-M   'P 1'
#
loop_
_entity.id
_entity.type
_entity.pdbx_description
1 polymer ?
#
loop_
_entity_poly.entity_id
_entity_poly.type
_entity_poly.pdbx_seq_one_letter_code
_entity_poly.pdbx_strand_id
1 'polypeptide(L)'
;MPPFIYINGYPGVGKLTVAKELKCVSVLLRPSEKRFKSTNTSAPGSESKLLPKAKTFSNHLLIDPAAAVFDRTAEVLTSIATAKSTRDVTWIFTDQQSSSNLGSSSARDYQNAAGVRGSPFISIVLHCELEENLTRATGGDRGKGSNTKLTDLDILRSIREREDIFRFQDEYELELDVTQLTPSEAAAAIRDHVDIKGFKHEFVSHLNRGPSDREVRILCWLVSRPRHHGGVLFLPVGDSTGTIQVVVESSKVPCWFELKILKPESSLMVHGSLAFRHDATFDIVARGVSIISKATGMLHSDIRHAGPSILGSQNTDVLLSHRHLYLRNPLILALNLYRSQCFSAVHEWFKAHQFVEISAPLITPSILYEPSSAIHISNLKTTKPLFLSQCAGFYLEAAAHAHERVYNLGPSFRNESRTNRHLMEYWHIKAELCSGGMNDIMDLVEIFLHDIFKAQAEDALTNHFGGPVWLMHKPRCLEPFPYRVYPDDEELTMTADLISSGGFGEICGVAEKSFTREDIELRLKRKGKAEIRDVYGWVLQSRDFGMVPHTAFGMGFERVLRWFCGVGHVKDMIPFPRIFGRDPTP
;
A
#
# COMPACT_ATOMS: atom_id res chain seq x y z
N MET A 1 3.85 -21.03 5.39
CA MET A 1 4.53 -21.96 6.31
C MET A 1 5.89 -21.39 6.67
N PRO A 2 6.34 -21.44 7.92
CA PRO A 2 7.68 -21.00 8.32
C PRO A 2 8.77 -21.77 7.56
N PRO A 3 9.88 -21.13 7.16
CA PRO A 3 10.92 -21.77 6.38
C PRO A 3 11.77 -22.76 7.19
N PHE A 4 12.45 -23.64 6.48
CA PHE A 4 13.59 -24.41 6.95
C PHE A 4 14.83 -23.67 6.44
N ILE A 5 15.65 -23.18 7.35
CA ILE A 5 16.90 -22.49 7.05
C ILE A 5 18.02 -23.49 7.35
N TYR A 6 18.78 -23.89 6.34
CA TYR A 6 19.89 -24.82 6.49
C TYR A 6 21.20 -24.05 6.30
N ILE A 7 22.04 -23.98 7.33
CA ILE A 7 23.31 -23.27 7.33
C ILE A 7 24.45 -24.28 7.29
N ASN A 8 25.15 -24.33 6.16
CA ASN A 8 26.32 -25.19 5.92
C ASN A 8 27.62 -24.35 5.91
N GLY A 9 28.77 -25.00 6.12
CA GLY A 9 30.08 -24.36 6.09
C GLY A 9 31.13 -25.11 6.91
N TYR A 10 32.38 -24.66 6.85
CA TYR A 10 33.50 -25.30 7.54
C TYR A 10 33.41 -25.23 9.08
N PRO A 11 34.17 -26.04 9.83
CA PRO A 11 34.40 -25.76 11.24
C PRO A 11 35.05 -24.38 11.37
N GLY A 12 34.72 -23.64 12.42
CA GLY A 12 35.33 -22.31 12.61
C GLY A 12 34.48 -21.13 12.17
N VAL A 13 33.65 -21.26 11.14
CA VAL A 13 33.02 -20.12 10.45
C VAL A 13 31.87 -19.42 11.18
N GLY A 14 31.48 -19.90 12.37
CA GLY A 14 30.48 -19.21 13.20
C GLY A 14 29.01 -19.59 12.94
N LYS A 15 28.73 -20.68 12.21
CA LYS A 15 27.35 -21.15 11.88
C LYS A 15 26.36 -21.10 13.05
N LEU A 16 26.74 -21.68 14.20
CA LEU A 16 25.87 -21.74 15.38
C LEU A 16 25.66 -20.36 16.02
N THR A 17 26.67 -19.48 15.95
CA THR A 17 26.56 -18.11 16.45
C THR A 17 25.60 -17.30 15.57
N VAL A 18 25.76 -17.38 14.24
CA VAL A 18 24.83 -16.78 13.27
C VAL A 18 23.40 -17.32 13.44
N ALA A 19 23.25 -18.63 13.64
CA ALA A 19 21.95 -19.25 13.92
C ALA A 19 21.31 -18.79 15.24
N LYS A 20 22.11 -18.42 16.24
CA LYS A 20 21.63 -17.85 17.51
C LYS A 20 21.24 -16.38 17.35
N GLU A 21 22.01 -15.59 16.62
CA GLU A 21 21.68 -14.21 16.27
C GLU A 21 20.37 -14.14 15.47
N LEU A 22 20.17 -15.04 14.50
CA LEU A 22 18.89 -15.18 13.78
C LEU A 22 17.68 -15.41 14.71
N LYS A 23 17.88 -15.88 15.94
CA LYS A 23 16.84 -16.05 16.96
C LYS A 23 16.70 -14.88 17.93
N CYS A 24 17.72 -14.04 18.11
CA CYS A 24 17.81 -13.09 19.22
C CYS A 24 18.21 -11.67 18.78
N VAL A 25 17.47 -10.69 19.33
CA VAL A 25 17.77 -9.25 19.44
C VAL A 25 17.59 -8.36 18.19
N SER A 26 17.21 -7.12 18.51
CA SER A 26 16.52 -6.11 17.74
C SER A 26 17.38 -4.86 17.43
N VAL A 27 17.03 -4.19 16.33
CA VAL A 27 17.26 -2.76 15.99
C VAL A 27 18.72 -2.33 15.78
N LEU A 28 19.11 -2.25 14.51
CA LEU A 28 19.79 -1.09 13.91
C LEU A 28 19.58 -1.14 12.39
N LEU A 29 19.49 0.04 11.77
CA LEU A 29 19.27 0.35 10.35
C LEU A 29 17.80 0.55 9.92
N ARG A 30 17.25 1.72 10.27
CA ARG A 30 16.51 2.54 9.30
C ARG A 30 17.50 3.52 8.65
N PRO A 31 17.50 3.73 7.33
CA PRO A 31 18.24 4.84 6.73
C PRO A 31 17.35 6.10 6.75
N SER A 32 17.64 7.05 7.67
CA SER A 32 17.36 8.50 7.47
C SER A 32 17.75 9.34 8.70
N GLU A 33 18.75 10.21 8.52
CA GLU A 33 19.04 11.51 9.15
C GLU A 33 18.83 11.81 10.66
N LYS A 34 19.94 12.30 11.25
CA LYS A 34 20.13 13.41 12.23
C LYS A 34 19.78 13.25 13.73
N ARG A 35 20.88 13.38 14.52
CA ARG A 35 21.08 13.99 15.86
C ARG A 35 19.86 14.15 16.80
N PHE A 36 19.94 13.54 17.99
CA PHE A 36 19.78 14.24 19.29
C PHE A 36 20.37 13.40 20.45
N LYS A 37 20.98 14.07 21.44
CA LYS A 37 21.60 13.51 22.66
C LYS A 37 20.59 13.34 23.81
N SER A 38 20.78 12.26 24.61
CA SER A 38 20.48 12.02 26.06
C SER A 38 19.07 12.38 26.61
N THR A 39 18.38 11.57 27.43
CA THR A 39 18.78 11.04 28.75
C THR A 39 17.83 9.92 29.26
N ASN A 40 18.42 8.95 29.98
CA ASN A 40 17.96 8.12 31.11
C ASN A 40 16.52 7.57 31.31
N THR A 41 16.52 6.23 31.49
CA THR A 41 15.86 5.38 32.51
C THR A 41 14.35 5.08 32.45
N SER A 42 14.01 3.85 32.00
CA SER A 42 13.15 2.90 32.74
C SER A 42 13.16 1.50 32.07
N ALA A 43 13.17 0.45 32.92
CA ALA A 43 13.12 -1.02 32.74
C ALA A 43 13.17 -1.70 31.33
N PRO A 44 13.96 -2.80 31.15
CA PRO A 44 14.01 -3.55 29.89
C PRO A 44 12.85 -4.54 29.77
N GLY A 45 11.86 -4.19 28.94
CA GLY A 45 10.74 -5.06 28.55
C GLY A 45 10.83 -5.47 27.07
N SER A 46 10.98 -6.78 26.84
CA SER A 46 10.86 -7.54 25.58
C SER A 46 11.77 -7.13 24.40
N GLU A 47 12.91 -7.81 24.29
CA GLU A 47 13.72 -7.91 23.08
C GLU A 47 12.89 -8.49 21.91
N SER A 48 12.78 -7.76 20.79
CA SER A 48 12.15 -8.30 19.58
C SER A 48 13.13 -9.19 18.82
N LYS A 49 12.69 -10.39 18.44
CA LYS A 49 13.50 -11.40 17.72
C LYS A 49 13.45 -11.14 16.21
N LEU A 50 14.57 -11.33 15.51
CA LEU A 50 14.61 -11.30 14.03
C LEU A 50 13.64 -12.33 13.42
N LEU A 51 13.52 -13.51 14.04
CA LEU A 51 12.53 -14.54 13.70
C LEU A 51 11.75 -14.99 14.96
N PRO A 52 10.51 -14.50 15.19
CA PRO A 52 9.81 -14.62 16.48
C PRO A 52 9.43 -16.04 16.94
N LYS A 53 9.51 -17.05 16.06
CA LYS A 53 9.25 -18.48 16.37
C LYS A 53 10.30 -19.42 15.76
N ALA A 54 11.59 -19.14 15.93
CA ALA A 54 12.66 -19.99 15.40
C ALA A 54 13.24 -20.98 16.44
N LYS A 55 13.50 -22.23 16.03
CA LYS A 55 14.29 -23.23 16.77
C LYS A 55 15.55 -23.59 15.98
N THR A 56 16.65 -23.88 16.67
CA THR A 56 17.92 -24.26 16.04
C THR A 56 18.20 -25.70 16.41
N PHE A 57 18.60 -26.48 15.43
CA PHE A 57 19.11 -27.83 15.59
C PHE A 57 20.54 -27.85 15.05
N SER A 58 21.50 -28.28 15.87
CA SER A 58 22.92 -28.31 15.50
C SER A 58 23.38 -29.76 15.45
N ASN A 59 23.83 -30.22 14.29
CA ASN A 59 24.42 -31.55 14.15
C ASN A 59 25.94 -31.41 14.32
N HIS A 60 26.50 -31.96 15.40
CA HIS A 60 27.95 -31.98 15.64
C HIS A 60 28.45 -33.42 15.53
N LEU A 61 28.95 -33.80 14.36
CA LEU A 61 29.72 -35.04 14.21
C LEU A 61 31.15 -34.77 14.73
N LEU A 62 31.47 -35.32 15.90
CA LEU A 62 32.86 -35.46 16.35
C LEU A 62 33.39 -36.81 15.86
N ILE A 63 34.44 -36.73 15.04
CA ILE A 63 35.65 -37.58 15.02
C ILE A 63 35.48 -38.96 15.71
N ASP A 64 34.88 -39.90 14.99
CA ASP A 64 35.17 -41.35 15.07
C ASP A 64 34.59 -42.00 13.79
N PRO A 65 35.40 -42.63 12.91
CA PRO A 65 34.89 -43.31 11.72
C PRO A 65 33.92 -44.46 12.03
N ALA A 66 33.78 -44.87 13.29
CA ALA A 66 32.99 -46.03 13.69
C ALA A 66 31.69 -45.73 14.48
N ALA A 67 31.35 -44.47 14.83
CA ALA A 67 30.28 -44.21 15.81
C ALA A 67 29.11 -43.27 15.39
N ALA A 68 29.01 -42.81 14.15
CA ALA A 68 27.88 -41.98 13.71
C ALA A 68 26.99 -42.69 12.69
N VAL A 69 26.16 -43.59 13.21
CA VAL A 69 25.13 -44.32 12.46
C VAL A 69 24.08 -43.34 11.92
N PHE A 70 23.79 -43.50 10.63
CA PHE A 70 22.80 -42.83 9.78
C PHE A 70 21.34 -42.77 10.31
N ASP A 71 21.04 -43.24 11.53
CA ASP A 71 19.66 -43.50 11.97
C ASP A 71 18.98 -42.36 12.74
N ARG A 72 19.72 -41.49 13.44
CA ARG A 72 19.06 -40.53 14.36
C ARG A 72 18.59 -39.23 13.71
N THR A 73 19.11 -38.86 12.55
CA THR A 73 18.80 -37.56 11.91
C THR A 73 17.51 -37.63 11.09
N ALA A 74 17.31 -38.73 10.35
CA ALA A 74 16.15 -38.90 9.47
C ALA A 74 14.82 -39.00 10.25
N GLU A 75 14.79 -39.73 11.37
CA GLU A 75 13.61 -39.84 12.23
C GLU A 75 13.23 -38.50 12.89
N VAL A 76 14.24 -37.73 13.32
CA VAL A 76 14.05 -36.39 13.90
C VAL A 76 13.54 -35.42 12.84
N LEU A 77 14.10 -35.43 11.64
CA LEU A 77 13.65 -34.59 10.54
C LEU A 77 12.23 -34.93 10.09
N THR A 78 11.88 -36.23 10.05
CA THR A 78 10.51 -36.68 9.77
C THR A 78 9.53 -36.22 10.85
N SER A 79 9.91 -36.32 12.12
CA SER A 79 9.12 -35.83 13.25
C SER A 79 8.93 -34.31 13.21
N ILE A 80 10.01 -33.58 12.89
CA ILE A 80 9.94 -32.14 12.66
C ILE A 80 8.98 -31.87 11.49
N ALA A 81 9.12 -32.54 10.35
CA ALA A 81 8.30 -32.28 9.17
C ALA A 81 6.80 -32.53 9.40
N THR A 82 6.43 -33.55 10.17
CA THR A 82 5.05 -34.06 10.27
C THR A 82 4.29 -33.67 11.54
N ALA A 83 4.97 -33.35 12.64
CA ALA A 83 4.31 -33.08 13.93
C ALA A 83 3.53 -31.75 13.94
N LYS A 84 2.32 -31.75 14.51
CA LYS A 84 1.51 -30.53 14.65
C LYS A 84 2.18 -29.46 15.53
N SER A 85 2.93 -29.87 16.55
CA SER A 85 3.60 -28.96 17.51
C SER A 85 4.78 -28.19 16.92
N THR A 86 5.31 -28.62 15.77
CA THR A 86 6.48 -28.02 15.11
C THR A 86 6.10 -27.20 13.87
N ARG A 87 4.81 -27.23 13.48
CA ARG A 87 4.28 -26.67 12.23
C ARG A 87 4.48 -25.16 12.09
N ASP A 88 4.33 -24.42 13.19
CA ASP A 88 4.39 -22.95 13.23
C ASP A 88 5.78 -22.43 13.66
N VAL A 89 6.82 -23.26 13.52
CA VAL A 89 8.19 -22.95 13.93
C VAL A 89 9.10 -22.89 12.70
N THR A 90 9.86 -21.81 12.56
CA THR A 90 11.01 -21.73 11.63
C THR A 90 12.12 -22.61 12.18
N TRP A 91 12.61 -23.56 11.38
CA TRP A 91 13.70 -24.43 11.81
C TRP A 91 15.00 -23.97 11.19
N ILE A 92 16.00 -23.74 12.03
CA ILE A 92 17.36 -23.38 11.61
C ILE A 92 18.25 -24.59 11.88
N PHE A 93 18.80 -25.17 10.85
CA PHE A 93 19.71 -26.30 10.94
C PHE A 93 21.13 -25.79 10.71
N THR A 94 22.07 -26.22 11.53
CA THR A 94 23.50 -25.95 11.29
C THR A 94 24.22 -27.27 11.15
N ASP A 95 24.98 -27.43 10.07
CA ASP A 95 25.67 -28.67 9.75
C ASP A 95 27.00 -28.41 9.03
N GLN A 96 27.75 -29.48 8.76
CA GLN A 96 28.95 -29.48 7.93
C GLN A 96 28.87 -30.68 6.99
N GLN A 97 28.34 -30.46 5.79
CA GLN A 97 28.24 -31.49 4.78
C GLN A 97 29.13 -31.16 3.59
N SER A 98 29.98 -32.12 3.23
CA SER A 98 30.86 -32.03 2.06
C SER A 98 30.13 -32.44 0.79
N SER A 99 30.71 -32.10 -0.36
CA SER A 99 30.22 -32.47 -1.70
C SER A 99 30.27 -33.97 -2.01
N SER A 100 30.77 -34.79 -1.08
CA SER A 100 30.75 -36.25 -1.19
C SER A 100 29.33 -36.81 -1.37
N ASN A 101 29.20 -38.03 -1.90
CA ASN A 101 27.90 -38.69 -2.07
C ASN A 101 27.14 -38.81 -0.73
N LEU A 102 27.86 -39.06 0.36
CA LEU A 102 27.29 -39.19 1.70
C LEU A 102 26.84 -37.83 2.26
N GLY A 103 27.67 -36.80 2.10
CA GLY A 103 27.37 -35.45 2.58
C GLY A 103 26.23 -34.78 1.82
N SER A 104 26.23 -34.89 0.49
CA SER A 104 25.15 -34.39 -0.36
C SER A 104 23.81 -35.09 -0.08
N SER A 105 23.81 -36.41 0.14
CA SER A 105 22.60 -37.13 0.56
C SER A 105 22.07 -36.62 1.90
N SER A 106 22.97 -36.45 2.88
CA SER A 106 22.59 -35.99 4.23
C SER A 106 22.06 -34.54 4.23
N ALA A 107 22.64 -33.66 3.41
CA ALA A 107 22.12 -32.31 3.22
C ALA A 107 20.71 -32.32 2.60
N ARG A 108 20.48 -33.19 1.60
CA ARG A 108 19.19 -33.32 0.91
C ARG A 108 18.07 -33.83 1.83
N ASP A 109 18.37 -34.53 2.92
CA ASP A 109 17.36 -34.95 3.89
C ASP A 109 16.65 -33.75 4.55
N TYR A 110 17.36 -32.64 4.78
CA TYR A 110 16.76 -31.41 5.28
C TYR A 110 15.81 -30.77 4.26
N GLN A 111 16.18 -30.80 2.97
CA GLN A 111 15.35 -30.30 1.87
C GLN A 111 14.09 -31.16 1.70
N ASN A 112 14.25 -32.49 1.76
CA ASN A 112 13.15 -33.45 1.72
C ASN A 112 12.17 -33.23 2.88
N ALA A 113 12.68 -33.04 4.10
CA ALA A 113 11.85 -32.76 5.28
C ALA A 113 11.06 -31.44 5.15
N ALA A 114 11.67 -30.40 4.59
CA ALA A 114 10.96 -29.15 4.27
C ALA A 114 9.85 -29.39 3.23
N GLY A 115 10.14 -30.17 2.19
CA GLY A 115 9.19 -30.59 1.16
C GLY A 115 7.99 -31.36 1.72
N VAL A 116 8.23 -32.34 2.60
CA VAL A 116 7.17 -33.10 3.31
C VAL A 116 6.26 -32.17 4.12
N ARG A 117 6.81 -31.12 4.74
CA ARG A 117 6.01 -30.14 5.48
C ARG A 117 5.27 -29.15 4.55
N GLY A 118 5.72 -28.98 3.30
CA GLY A 118 5.32 -27.86 2.44
C GLY A 118 5.88 -26.52 2.93
N SER A 119 7.04 -26.56 3.59
CA SER A 119 7.76 -25.37 4.04
C SER A 119 8.82 -24.96 3.00
N PRO A 120 9.06 -23.65 2.82
CA PRO A 120 10.22 -23.17 2.06
C PRO A 120 11.52 -23.78 2.61
N PHE A 121 12.43 -24.20 1.74
CA PHE A 121 13.79 -24.59 2.11
C PHE A 121 14.76 -23.51 1.63
N ILE A 122 15.59 -23.00 2.53
CA ILE A 122 16.55 -21.92 2.25
C ILE A 122 17.92 -22.43 2.67
N SER A 123 18.79 -22.66 1.70
CA SER A 123 20.19 -23.06 1.93
C SER A 123 21.06 -21.82 2.11
N ILE A 124 21.90 -21.81 3.14
CA ILE A 124 22.88 -20.77 3.42
C ILE A 124 24.24 -21.44 3.50
N VAL A 125 25.20 -20.98 2.69
CA VAL A 125 26.57 -21.47 2.70
C VAL A 125 27.47 -20.35 3.23
N LEU A 126 28.07 -20.57 4.40
CA LEU A 126 28.99 -19.61 5.00
C LEU A 126 30.44 -19.91 4.58
N HIS A 127 31.07 -18.92 3.95
CA HIS A 127 32.47 -18.95 3.57
C HIS A 127 33.28 -18.00 4.45
N CYS A 128 34.54 -18.37 4.72
CA CYS A 128 35.47 -17.56 5.49
C CYS A 128 36.87 -17.84 4.93
N GLU A 129 37.66 -16.79 4.71
CA GLU A 129 39.07 -16.92 4.32
C GLU A 129 39.82 -17.79 5.34
N LEU A 130 40.81 -18.56 4.85
CA LEU A 130 41.49 -19.58 5.65
C LEU A 130 42.13 -18.99 6.91
N GLU A 131 42.91 -17.91 6.79
CA GLU A 131 43.61 -17.28 7.92
C GLU A 131 42.65 -16.73 8.98
N GLU A 132 41.55 -16.10 8.54
CA GLU A 132 40.51 -15.63 9.45
C GLU A 132 39.76 -16.80 10.11
N ASN A 133 39.50 -17.88 9.37
CA ASN A 133 38.86 -19.08 9.91
C ASN A 133 39.73 -19.77 10.96
N LEU A 134 41.06 -19.84 10.74
CA LEU A 134 42.03 -20.36 11.70
C LEU A 134 42.09 -19.49 12.97
N THR A 135 42.05 -18.17 12.81
CA THR A 135 41.99 -17.20 13.93
C THR A 135 40.71 -17.36 14.73
N ARG A 136 39.55 -17.45 14.06
CA ARG A 136 38.25 -17.72 14.70
C ARG A 136 38.18 -19.10 15.34
N ALA A 137 38.93 -20.07 14.82
CA ALA A 137 39.01 -21.41 15.38
C ALA A 137 39.77 -21.47 16.71
N THR A 138 40.71 -20.55 16.92
CA THR A 138 41.63 -20.52 18.07
C THR A 138 41.40 -19.38 19.06
N GLY A 139 40.52 -18.42 18.76
CA GLY A 139 40.21 -17.29 19.64
C GLY A 139 39.79 -17.69 21.07
N GLY A 140 40.31 -16.96 22.07
CA GLY A 140 40.30 -17.31 23.50
C GLY A 140 38.93 -17.56 24.17
N ASP A 141 37.83 -17.11 23.58
CA ASP A 141 36.47 -17.39 24.09
C ASP A 141 35.89 -18.75 23.67
N ARG A 142 36.55 -19.48 22.76
CA ARG A 142 36.12 -20.85 22.39
C ARG A 142 36.43 -21.90 23.44
N GLY A 143 37.39 -21.64 24.34
CA GLY A 143 37.93 -22.61 25.30
C GLY A 143 37.14 -22.80 26.61
N LYS A 144 36.02 -22.09 26.82
CA LYS A 144 35.28 -22.14 28.11
C LYS A 144 34.05 -23.07 28.13
N GLY A 145 33.80 -23.84 27.07
CA GLY A 145 32.70 -24.82 27.00
C GLY A 145 33.21 -26.21 26.60
N SER A 146 32.62 -27.26 27.20
CA SER A 146 33.07 -28.67 27.12
C SER A 146 33.57 -29.13 25.74
N ASN A 147 34.79 -29.71 25.72
CA ASN A 147 35.49 -30.63 24.77
C ASN A 147 34.88 -31.02 23.40
N THR A 148 34.11 -30.16 22.71
CA THR A 148 33.34 -30.56 21.51
C THR A 148 33.62 -29.74 20.26
N LYS A 149 34.59 -28.81 20.29
CA LYS A 149 34.91 -27.92 19.16
C LYS A 149 36.31 -28.20 18.63
N LEU A 150 36.44 -28.31 17.31
CA LEU A 150 37.74 -28.44 16.64
C LEU A 150 38.55 -27.16 16.86
N THR A 151 39.67 -27.29 17.59
CA THR A 151 40.65 -26.23 17.86
C THR A 151 42.02 -26.52 17.23
N ASP A 152 42.19 -27.71 16.66
CA ASP A 152 43.42 -28.13 15.98
C ASP A 152 43.49 -27.50 14.58
N LEU A 153 44.52 -26.67 14.37
CA LEU A 153 44.73 -25.92 13.14
C LEU A 153 45.14 -26.82 11.97
N ASP A 154 45.90 -27.89 12.22
CA ASP A 154 46.39 -28.79 11.18
C ASP A 154 45.25 -29.66 10.64
N ILE A 155 44.35 -30.11 11.53
CA ILE A 155 43.13 -30.81 11.13
C ILE A 155 42.20 -29.87 10.34
N LEU A 156 42.06 -28.61 10.78
CA LEU A 156 41.22 -27.64 10.06
C LEU A 156 41.78 -27.30 8.67
N ARG A 157 43.11 -27.14 8.54
CA ARG A 157 43.78 -26.97 7.24
C ARG A 157 43.55 -28.18 6.34
N SER A 158 43.74 -29.38 6.86
CA SER A 158 43.49 -30.63 6.12
C SER A 158 42.06 -30.74 5.59
N ILE A 159 41.04 -30.42 6.41
CA ILE A 159 39.64 -30.42 5.97
C ILE A 159 39.42 -29.37 4.87
N ARG A 160 39.99 -28.17 5.03
CA ARG A 160 39.84 -27.05 4.09
C ARG A 160 40.45 -27.32 2.72
N GLU A 161 41.50 -28.14 2.66
CA GLU A 161 42.21 -28.52 1.44
C GLU A 161 41.60 -29.76 0.76
N ARG A 162 40.96 -30.66 1.53
CA ARG A 162 40.48 -31.96 1.01
C ARG A 162 38.99 -32.03 0.75
N GLU A 163 38.19 -31.18 1.39
CA GLU A 163 36.73 -31.24 1.33
C GLU A 163 36.14 -29.92 0.84
N ASP A 164 35.31 -30.00 -0.20
CA ASP A 164 34.43 -28.91 -0.62
C ASP A 164 33.10 -28.99 0.12
N ILE A 165 32.57 -27.84 0.53
CA ILE A 165 31.24 -27.76 1.15
C ILE A 165 30.16 -28.00 0.10
N PHE A 166 29.18 -28.83 0.44
CA PHE A 166 28.05 -29.10 -0.44
C PHE A 166 27.19 -27.86 -0.66
N ARG A 167 26.80 -27.67 -1.92
CA ARG A 167 25.92 -26.60 -2.40
C ARG A 167 24.74 -27.21 -3.15
N PHE A 168 23.55 -26.66 -2.93
CA PHE A 168 22.35 -27.02 -3.66
C PHE A 168 22.29 -26.34 -5.04
N GLN A 169 22.95 -25.19 -5.20
CA GLN A 169 23.00 -24.42 -6.45
C GLN A 169 21.62 -24.09 -7.04
N ASP A 170 20.61 -23.93 -6.17
CA ASP A 170 19.28 -23.49 -6.56
C ASP A 170 19.10 -21.97 -6.34
N GLU A 171 17.98 -21.41 -6.81
CA GLU A 171 17.71 -19.98 -6.72
C GLU A 171 17.42 -19.47 -5.29
N TYR A 172 17.30 -20.37 -4.32
CA TYR A 172 17.03 -20.08 -2.91
C TYR A 172 18.29 -20.15 -2.05
N GLU A 173 19.42 -20.63 -2.60
CA GLU A 173 20.72 -20.64 -1.93
C GLU A 173 21.30 -19.23 -1.77
N LEU A 174 21.78 -18.91 -0.57
CA LEU A 174 22.62 -17.74 -0.29
C LEU A 174 24.04 -18.19 0.02
N GLU A 175 24.99 -17.70 -0.76
CA GLU A 175 26.40 -17.76 -0.41
C GLU A 175 26.79 -16.48 0.33
N LEU A 176 27.38 -16.61 1.51
CA LEU A 176 27.76 -15.47 2.33
C LEU A 176 29.21 -15.60 2.79
N ASP A 177 30.05 -14.68 2.34
CA ASP A 177 31.39 -14.49 2.89
C ASP A 177 31.32 -13.75 4.22
N VAL A 178 31.67 -14.44 5.29
CA VAL A 178 31.65 -13.92 6.66
C VAL A 178 33.01 -13.46 7.16
N THR A 179 34.02 -13.38 6.29
CA THR A 179 35.40 -13.00 6.66
C THR A 179 35.45 -11.66 7.40
N GLN A 180 34.69 -10.67 6.94
CA GLN A 180 34.63 -9.33 7.56
C GLN A 180 33.28 -9.01 8.21
N LEU A 181 32.37 -9.98 8.30
CA LEU A 181 31.04 -9.78 8.87
C LEU A 181 30.99 -10.22 10.34
N THR A 182 30.33 -9.39 11.16
CA THR A 182 29.91 -9.82 12.49
C THR A 182 28.76 -10.86 12.38
N PRO A 183 28.56 -11.72 13.40
CA PRO A 183 27.45 -12.67 13.39
C PRO A 183 26.07 -12.01 13.22
N SER A 184 25.87 -10.81 13.76
CA SER A 184 24.61 -10.06 13.66
C SER A 184 24.39 -9.49 12.25
N GLU A 185 25.44 -8.99 11.57
CA GLU A 185 25.37 -8.55 10.17
C GLU A 185 25.10 -9.73 9.24
N ALA A 186 25.76 -10.87 9.46
CA ALA A 186 25.49 -12.10 8.71
C ALA A 186 24.04 -12.59 8.92
N ALA A 187 23.52 -12.52 10.15
CA ALA A 187 22.13 -12.84 10.44
C ALA A 187 21.14 -11.87 9.76
N ALA A 188 21.45 -10.58 9.69
CA ALA A 188 20.63 -9.59 8.98
C ALA A 188 20.60 -9.86 7.47
N ALA A 189 21.74 -10.17 6.86
CA ALA A 189 21.82 -10.54 5.44
C ALA A 189 21.02 -11.81 5.14
N ILE A 190 21.10 -12.83 6.01
CA ILE A 190 20.29 -14.04 5.88
C ILE A 190 18.80 -13.73 6.05
N ARG A 191 18.40 -12.87 7.00
CA ARG A 191 17.00 -12.44 7.14
C ARG A 191 16.51 -11.76 5.86
N ASP A 192 17.27 -10.82 5.31
CA ASP A 192 16.86 -10.09 4.12
C ASP A 192 16.73 -11.02 2.92
N HIS A 193 17.64 -12.00 2.77
CA HIS A 193 17.50 -13.06 1.78
C HIS A 193 16.28 -13.94 2.02
N VAL A 194 16.01 -14.33 3.27
CA VAL A 194 14.80 -15.07 3.65
C VAL A 194 13.53 -14.26 3.36
N ASP A 195 13.55 -12.94 3.48
CA ASP A 195 12.39 -12.08 3.18
C ASP A 195 12.24 -11.84 1.66
N ILE A 196 13.33 -11.69 0.91
CA ILE A 196 13.33 -11.47 -0.54
C ILE A 196 13.01 -12.76 -1.31
N LYS A 197 13.63 -13.88 -0.92
CA LYS A 197 13.54 -15.19 -1.59
C LYS A 197 12.58 -16.16 -0.91
N GLY A 198 12.19 -15.93 0.36
CA GLY A 198 11.14 -16.68 1.06
C GLY A 198 9.71 -16.35 0.61
N PHE A 199 9.57 -16.06 -0.68
CA PHE A 199 8.38 -15.80 -1.47
C PHE A 199 7.83 -14.36 -1.39
N LYS A 200 8.30 -13.50 -2.32
CA LYS A 200 7.44 -12.43 -2.84
C LYS A 200 6.17 -13.07 -3.40
N HIS A 201 5.03 -12.73 -2.84
CA HIS A 201 3.77 -13.03 -3.50
C HIS A 201 3.68 -12.13 -4.74
N GLU A 202 3.21 -12.67 -5.84
CA GLU A 202 2.98 -11.92 -7.07
C GLU A 202 1.51 -11.53 -7.19
N PHE A 203 1.26 -10.44 -7.92
CA PHE A 203 -0.08 -10.03 -8.29
C PHE A 203 -0.53 -10.76 -9.56
N VAL A 204 -1.82 -11.06 -9.64
CA VAL A 204 -2.43 -11.75 -10.78
C VAL A 204 -2.12 -11.05 -12.11
N SER A 205 -2.12 -9.71 -12.16
CA SER A 205 -1.80 -8.95 -13.38
C SER A 205 -0.38 -9.19 -13.90
N HIS A 206 0.57 -9.60 -13.05
CA HIS A 206 1.95 -9.89 -13.44
C HIS A 206 2.11 -11.30 -14.01
N LEU A 207 1.14 -12.19 -13.79
CA LEU A 207 1.19 -13.58 -14.23
C LEU A 207 0.95 -13.76 -15.72
N ASN A 208 0.32 -12.77 -16.37
CA ASN A 208 0.11 -12.76 -17.82
C ASN A 208 1.39 -12.45 -18.62
N ARG A 209 2.56 -12.41 -17.96
CA ARG A 209 3.86 -12.09 -18.56
C ARG A 209 4.90 -13.09 -18.04
N GLY A 210 5.28 -14.06 -18.88
CA GLY A 210 6.34 -15.02 -18.56
C GLY A 210 6.24 -16.32 -19.34
N PRO A 211 7.28 -17.18 -19.26
CA PRO A 211 7.23 -18.52 -19.83
C PRO A 211 6.20 -19.39 -19.11
N SER A 212 5.59 -20.34 -19.85
CA SER A 212 4.86 -21.45 -19.25
C SER A 212 5.77 -22.21 -18.28
N ASP A 213 5.19 -22.83 -17.25
CA ASP A 213 5.88 -23.61 -16.20
C ASP A 213 6.66 -22.80 -15.16
N ARG A 214 6.60 -21.46 -15.23
CA ARG A 214 7.13 -20.59 -14.18
C ARG A 214 6.42 -20.86 -12.85
N GLU A 215 7.20 -21.07 -11.79
CA GLU A 215 6.69 -21.17 -10.42
C GLU A 215 6.23 -19.81 -9.92
N VAL A 216 5.05 -19.80 -9.31
CA VAL A 216 4.40 -18.59 -8.79
C VAL A 216 3.80 -18.86 -7.42
N ARG A 217 3.71 -17.81 -6.61
CA ARG A 217 2.98 -17.83 -5.35
C ARG A 217 2.12 -16.59 -5.23
N ILE A 218 0.85 -16.77 -4.93
CA ILE A 218 -0.12 -15.67 -4.81
C ILE A 218 -0.88 -15.72 -3.49
N LEU A 219 -1.14 -14.54 -2.94
CA LEU A 219 -2.13 -14.30 -1.89
C LEU A 219 -3.41 -13.84 -2.56
N CYS A 220 -4.50 -14.57 -2.37
CA CYS A 220 -5.74 -14.31 -3.10
C CYS A 220 -6.98 -14.61 -2.26
N TRP A 221 -8.12 -14.17 -2.76
CA TRP A 221 -9.44 -14.50 -2.24
C TRP A 221 -10.18 -15.38 -3.23
N LEU A 222 -10.91 -16.36 -2.71
CA LEU A 222 -11.80 -17.18 -3.51
C LEU A 222 -12.96 -16.30 -4.04
N VAL A 223 -13.09 -16.21 -5.36
CA VAL A 223 -14.03 -15.30 -6.03
C VAL A 223 -15.43 -15.89 -6.08
N SER A 224 -15.54 -17.17 -6.42
CA SER A 224 -16.81 -17.89 -6.48
C SER A 224 -16.65 -19.33 -6.01
N ARG A 225 -17.75 -20.08 -5.94
CA ARG A 225 -17.71 -21.44 -5.41
C ARG A 225 -16.76 -22.33 -6.23
N PRO A 226 -15.97 -23.19 -5.57
CA PRO A 226 -15.12 -24.18 -6.24
C PRO A 226 -15.94 -25.05 -7.18
N ARG A 227 -15.44 -25.27 -8.39
CA ARG A 227 -15.99 -26.27 -9.32
C ARG A 227 -15.16 -27.55 -9.23
N HIS A 228 -15.76 -28.71 -9.42
CA HIS A 228 -15.04 -29.97 -9.36
C HIS A 228 -15.47 -30.93 -10.46
N HIS A 229 -14.51 -31.68 -11.00
CA HIS A 229 -14.73 -32.73 -11.98
C HIS A 229 -13.61 -33.77 -11.89
N GLY A 230 -13.94 -35.06 -11.78
CA GLY A 230 -12.96 -36.16 -11.91
C GLY A 230 -11.71 -36.06 -11.01
N GLY A 231 -11.86 -35.65 -9.74
CA GLY A 231 -10.72 -35.51 -8.80
C GLY A 231 -9.96 -34.18 -8.90
N VAL A 232 -10.33 -33.31 -9.84
CA VAL A 232 -9.77 -31.97 -10.01
C VAL A 232 -10.73 -30.91 -9.47
N LEU A 233 -10.17 -29.94 -8.74
CA LEU A 233 -10.85 -28.73 -8.29
C LEU A 233 -10.38 -27.53 -9.12
N PHE A 234 -11.33 -26.70 -9.51
CA PHE A 234 -11.09 -25.41 -10.16
C PHE A 234 -11.50 -24.31 -9.19
N LEU A 235 -10.52 -23.56 -8.70
CA LEU A 235 -10.70 -22.46 -7.77
C LEU A 235 -10.53 -21.14 -8.53
N PRO A 236 -11.62 -20.41 -8.81
CA PRO A 236 -11.51 -19.04 -9.30
C PRO A 236 -11.07 -18.14 -8.14
N VAL A 237 -9.87 -17.57 -8.24
CA VAL A 237 -9.30 -16.71 -7.20
C VAL A 237 -8.98 -15.34 -7.77
N GLY A 238 -8.86 -14.34 -6.91
CA GLY A 238 -8.50 -13.00 -7.33
C GLY A 238 -7.85 -12.18 -6.22
N ASP A 239 -7.12 -11.16 -6.65
CA ASP A 239 -6.53 -10.13 -5.80
C ASP A 239 -7.00 -8.74 -6.26
N SER A 240 -6.27 -7.68 -5.94
CA SER A 240 -6.60 -6.31 -6.33
C SER A 240 -6.33 -5.99 -7.81
N THR A 241 -5.74 -6.91 -8.56
CA THR A 241 -5.24 -6.69 -9.93
C THR A 241 -5.92 -7.56 -10.96
N GLY A 242 -6.61 -8.63 -10.54
CA GLY A 242 -7.39 -9.45 -11.44
C GLY A 242 -7.85 -10.76 -10.81
N THR A 243 -8.36 -11.63 -11.69
CA THR A 243 -8.81 -12.98 -11.34
C THR A 243 -8.07 -14.01 -12.20
N ILE A 244 -7.75 -15.16 -11.60
CA ILE A 244 -7.10 -16.28 -12.27
C ILE A 244 -7.71 -17.60 -11.77
N GLN A 245 -7.69 -18.64 -12.61
CA GLN A 245 -8.13 -19.96 -12.19
C GLN A 245 -6.95 -20.77 -11.65
N VAL A 246 -7.15 -21.39 -10.49
CA VAL A 246 -6.21 -22.33 -9.88
C VAL A 246 -6.78 -23.74 -10.04
N VAL A 247 -5.98 -24.65 -10.59
CA VAL A 247 -6.31 -26.06 -10.80
C VAL A 247 -5.64 -26.89 -9.71
N VAL A 248 -6.42 -27.67 -8.97
CA VAL A 248 -5.95 -28.46 -7.82
C VAL A 248 -6.34 -29.92 -7.99
N GLU A 249 -5.35 -30.80 -8.11
CA GLU A 249 -5.56 -32.26 -8.13
C GLU A 249 -5.64 -32.82 -6.70
N SER A 250 -6.54 -33.78 -6.46
CA SER A 250 -6.75 -34.38 -5.14
C SER A 250 -5.53 -35.08 -4.55
N SER A 251 -4.63 -35.58 -5.40
CA SER A 251 -3.38 -36.24 -4.99
C SER A 251 -2.30 -35.26 -4.51
N LYS A 252 -2.37 -33.98 -4.89
CA LYS A 252 -1.29 -33.00 -4.67
C LYS A 252 -1.49 -32.12 -3.44
N VAL A 253 -2.73 -31.96 -2.95
CA VAL A 253 -3.05 -30.97 -1.92
C VAL A 253 -3.85 -31.59 -0.76
N PRO A 254 -3.31 -31.64 0.48
CA PRO A 254 -3.98 -32.28 1.62
C PRO A 254 -5.31 -31.66 2.03
N CYS A 255 -5.50 -30.35 1.81
CA CYS A 255 -6.73 -29.63 2.16
C CYS A 255 -7.83 -29.70 1.07
N TRP A 256 -7.72 -30.61 0.09
CA TRP A 256 -8.65 -30.71 -1.04
C TRP A 256 -10.13 -30.78 -0.63
N PHE A 257 -10.48 -31.62 0.35
CA PHE A 257 -11.87 -31.75 0.81
C PHE A 257 -12.42 -30.46 1.43
N GLU A 258 -11.57 -29.73 2.14
CA GLU A 258 -11.92 -28.46 2.76
C GLU A 258 -12.05 -27.35 1.72
N LEU A 259 -11.17 -27.33 0.71
CA LEU A 259 -11.25 -26.43 -0.42
C LEU A 259 -12.55 -26.62 -1.20
N LYS A 260 -13.03 -27.86 -1.38
CA LYS A 260 -14.26 -28.17 -2.13
C LYS A 260 -15.51 -27.46 -1.58
N ILE A 261 -15.58 -27.24 -0.27
CA ILE A 261 -16.73 -26.61 0.42
C ILE A 261 -16.45 -25.17 0.85
N LEU A 262 -15.32 -24.60 0.44
CA LEU A 262 -14.89 -23.28 0.86
C LEU A 262 -15.82 -22.20 0.31
N LYS A 263 -16.21 -21.25 1.17
CA LYS A 263 -17.08 -20.13 0.78
C LYS A 263 -16.28 -19.04 0.06
N PRO A 264 -16.88 -18.32 -0.92
CA PRO A 264 -16.29 -17.10 -1.48
C PRO A 264 -15.84 -16.11 -0.39
N GLU A 265 -14.85 -15.27 -0.70
CA GLU A 265 -14.13 -14.37 0.23
C GLU A 265 -13.22 -15.05 1.25
N SER A 266 -13.09 -16.38 1.22
CA SER A 266 -12.02 -17.06 1.97
C SER A 266 -10.65 -16.72 1.37
N SER A 267 -9.66 -16.45 2.21
CA SER A 267 -8.31 -16.11 1.77
C SER A 267 -7.42 -17.34 1.68
N LEU A 268 -6.64 -17.40 0.60
CA LEU A 268 -5.81 -18.52 0.21
C LEU A 268 -4.38 -18.03 -0.07
N MET A 269 -3.41 -18.86 0.28
CA MET A 269 -2.06 -18.80 -0.27
C MET A 269 -1.91 -19.98 -1.24
N VAL A 270 -1.63 -19.68 -2.50
CA VAL A 270 -1.48 -20.71 -3.56
C VAL A 270 -0.05 -20.68 -4.05
N HIS A 271 0.58 -21.86 -4.20
CA HIS A 271 1.83 -22.02 -4.92
C HIS A 271 1.69 -23.09 -6.00
N GLY A 272 2.28 -22.84 -7.16
CA GLY A 272 2.16 -23.73 -8.31
C GLY A 272 2.85 -23.19 -9.56
N SER A 273 2.69 -23.90 -10.66
CA SER A 273 3.25 -23.54 -11.96
C SER A 273 2.20 -22.88 -12.85
N LEU A 274 2.60 -21.87 -13.63
CA LEU A 274 1.74 -21.30 -14.66
C LEU A 274 1.53 -22.28 -15.82
N ALA A 275 0.27 -22.46 -16.24
CA ALA A 275 -0.09 -23.26 -17.39
C ALA A 275 -0.83 -22.39 -18.42
N PHE A 276 -0.31 -22.35 -19.64
CA PHE A 276 -0.90 -21.55 -20.72
C PHE A 276 -2.22 -22.16 -21.19
N ARG A 277 -3.18 -21.30 -21.51
CA ARG A 277 -4.47 -21.66 -22.08
C ARG A 277 -4.61 -21.18 -23.52
N HIS A 278 -5.44 -21.87 -24.30
CA HIS A 278 -5.69 -21.57 -25.70
C HIS A 278 -6.26 -20.16 -25.96
N ASP A 279 -6.84 -19.52 -24.95
CA ASP A 279 -7.39 -18.16 -24.99
C ASP A 279 -6.36 -17.06 -24.63
N ALA A 280 -5.07 -17.37 -24.68
CA ALA A 280 -3.96 -16.48 -24.29
C ALA A 280 -3.99 -16.02 -22.82
N THR A 281 -4.67 -16.79 -21.95
CA THR A 281 -4.63 -16.62 -20.50
C THR A 281 -3.82 -17.72 -19.83
N PHE A 282 -3.64 -17.62 -18.51
CA PHE A 282 -2.94 -18.61 -17.71
C PHE A 282 -3.84 -19.16 -16.61
N ASP A 283 -3.67 -20.44 -16.31
CA ASP A 283 -4.10 -21.05 -15.06
C ASP A 283 -2.88 -21.27 -14.15
N ILE A 284 -3.11 -21.45 -12.85
CA ILE A 284 -2.08 -21.93 -11.91
C ILE A 284 -2.37 -23.40 -11.60
N VAL A 285 -1.46 -24.30 -11.98
CA VAL A 285 -1.51 -25.70 -11.54
C VAL A 285 -0.90 -25.77 -10.14
N ALA A 286 -1.75 -25.94 -9.13
CA ALA A 286 -1.34 -25.87 -7.74
C ALA A 286 -0.47 -27.08 -7.35
N ARG A 287 0.70 -26.77 -6.79
CA ARG A 287 1.53 -27.72 -6.03
C ARG A 287 1.17 -27.70 -4.55
N GLY A 288 0.54 -26.62 -4.09
CA GLY A 288 -0.09 -26.58 -2.78
C GLY A 288 -0.88 -25.32 -2.52
N VAL A 289 -1.84 -25.46 -1.60
CA VAL A 289 -2.77 -24.42 -1.22
C VAL A 289 -2.87 -24.42 0.30
N SER A 290 -2.74 -23.25 0.91
CA SER A 290 -3.00 -23.03 2.33
C SER A 290 -4.20 -22.11 2.49
N ILE A 291 -5.21 -22.56 3.25
CA ILE A 291 -6.31 -21.69 3.66
C ILE A 291 -5.80 -20.80 4.79
N ILE A 292 -5.80 -19.48 4.57
CA ILE A 292 -5.36 -18.50 5.56
C ILE A 292 -6.52 -18.18 6.50
N SER A 293 -7.69 -17.87 5.93
CA SER A 293 -8.90 -17.59 6.69
C SER A 293 -10.13 -18.00 5.89
N LYS A 294 -11.13 -18.53 6.60
CA LYS A 294 -12.40 -18.94 6.01
C LYS A 294 -13.42 -17.83 6.16
N ALA A 295 -14.13 -17.53 5.09
CA ALA A 295 -15.34 -16.71 5.18
C ALA A 295 -16.42 -17.49 5.93
N THR A 296 -16.92 -16.91 7.02
CA THR A 296 -17.98 -17.51 7.85
C THR A 296 -19.34 -16.84 7.63
N GLY A 297 -19.33 -15.54 7.34
CA GLY A 297 -20.53 -14.73 7.12
C GLY A 297 -21.33 -15.12 5.89
N MET A 298 -22.63 -14.79 5.92
CA MET A 298 -23.49 -14.77 4.73
C MET A 298 -23.72 -13.31 4.36
N LEU A 299 -23.46 -12.96 3.12
CA LEU A 299 -23.81 -11.65 2.58
C LEU A 299 -25.06 -11.79 1.72
N HIS A 300 -25.93 -10.79 1.81
CA HIS A 300 -27.23 -10.78 1.14
C HIS A 300 -27.12 -10.69 -0.38
N SER A 301 -25.98 -10.19 -0.87
CA SER A 301 -25.65 -9.99 -2.28
C SER A 301 -24.19 -10.33 -2.54
N ASP A 302 -23.92 -10.88 -3.73
CA ASP A 302 -22.58 -11.27 -4.14
C ASP A 302 -21.70 -10.02 -4.32
N ILE A 303 -20.62 -9.90 -3.54
CA ILE A 303 -19.70 -8.76 -3.59
C ILE A 303 -19.09 -8.61 -4.99
N ARG A 304 -18.76 -9.71 -5.67
CA ARG A 304 -17.90 -9.68 -6.86
C ARG A 304 -18.64 -9.79 -8.19
N HIS A 305 -19.88 -10.29 -8.18
CA HIS A 305 -20.65 -10.53 -9.40
C HIS A 305 -21.74 -9.49 -9.67
N ALA A 306 -21.86 -8.48 -8.82
CA ALA A 306 -22.74 -7.36 -9.08
C ALA A 306 -22.10 -6.45 -10.15
N GLY A 307 -22.59 -6.55 -11.39
CA GLY A 307 -22.16 -5.74 -12.53
C GLY A 307 -22.52 -4.25 -12.37
N PRO A 308 -22.55 -3.44 -13.45
CA PRO A 308 -22.75 -1.98 -13.38
C PRO A 308 -24.00 -1.52 -12.61
N SER A 309 -25.04 -2.37 -12.57
CA SER A 309 -26.28 -2.12 -11.80
C SER A 309 -26.07 -2.02 -10.29
N ILE A 310 -24.91 -2.44 -9.77
CA ILE A 310 -24.58 -2.31 -8.35
C ILE A 310 -24.58 -0.86 -7.89
N LEU A 311 -24.25 0.10 -8.76
CA LEU A 311 -24.26 1.53 -8.44
C LEU A 311 -25.66 2.15 -8.46
N GLY A 312 -26.69 1.37 -8.82
CA GLY A 312 -28.08 1.79 -8.83
C GLY A 312 -28.59 2.21 -7.45
N SER A 313 -29.59 3.10 -7.44
CA SER A 313 -30.19 3.64 -6.22
C SER A 313 -30.71 2.55 -5.27
N GLN A 314 -31.27 1.47 -5.82
CA GLN A 314 -31.80 0.31 -5.08
C GLN A 314 -30.77 -0.41 -4.22
N ASN A 315 -29.49 -0.33 -4.58
CA ASN A 315 -28.40 -1.01 -3.87
C ASN A 315 -27.65 -0.06 -2.92
N THR A 316 -28.01 1.23 -2.90
CA THR A 316 -27.25 2.26 -2.17
C THR A 316 -27.15 1.95 -0.69
N ASP A 317 -28.23 1.48 -0.07
CA ASP A 317 -28.21 1.23 1.36
C ASP A 317 -27.31 0.05 1.73
N VAL A 318 -27.43 -1.07 1.01
CA VAL A 318 -26.57 -2.26 1.19
C VAL A 318 -25.11 -1.92 0.90
N LEU A 319 -24.85 -1.17 -0.17
CA LEU A 319 -23.49 -0.78 -0.56
C LEU A 319 -22.78 0.05 0.50
N LEU A 320 -23.50 0.98 1.11
CA LEU A 320 -22.92 1.89 2.08
C LEU A 320 -22.81 1.25 3.47
N SER A 321 -23.78 0.43 3.86
CA SER A 321 -23.78 -0.33 5.13
C SER A 321 -22.87 -1.55 5.14
N HIS A 322 -22.24 -1.88 4.01
CA HIS A 322 -21.19 -2.90 3.89
C HIS A 322 -20.02 -2.38 3.03
N ARG A 323 -19.80 -1.07 3.01
CA ARG A 323 -18.84 -0.44 2.08
C ARG A 323 -17.44 -1.02 2.21
N HIS A 324 -17.04 -1.37 3.43
CA HIS A 324 -15.78 -2.01 3.75
C HIS A 324 -15.54 -3.35 3.01
N LEU A 325 -16.61 -4.08 2.68
CA LEU A 325 -16.55 -5.30 1.87
C LEU A 325 -16.67 -5.01 0.38
N TYR A 326 -17.57 -4.10 0.02
CA TYR A 326 -17.83 -3.73 -1.37
C TYR A 326 -16.68 -3.01 -2.07
N LEU A 327 -15.65 -2.55 -1.34
CA LEU A 327 -14.36 -2.16 -1.95
C LEU A 327 -13.73 -3.27 -2.81
N ARG A 328 -14.08 -4.54 -2.56
CA ARG A 328 -13.61 -5.71 -3.32
C ARG A 328 -14.45 -5.99 -4.57
N ASN A 329 -15.56 -5.30 -4.77
CA ASN A 329 -16.31 -5.40 -6.02
C ASN A 329 -15.44 -4.86 -7.16
N PRO A 330 -15.31 -5.57 -8.30
CA PRO A 330 -14.43 -5.18 -9.40
C PRO A 330 -14.67 -3.76 -9.91
N LEU A 331 -15.92 -3.31 -9.99
CA LEU A 331 -16.25 -1.97 -10.45
C LEU A 331 -15.83 -0.91 -9.44
N ILE A 332 -16.14 -1.09 -8.16
CA ILE A 332 -15.74 -0.15 -7.10
C ILE A 332 -14.22 -0.10 -6.96
N LEU A 333 -13.56 -1.26 -7.05
CA LEU A 333 -12.10 -1.36 -7.07
C LEU A 333 -11.50 -0.57 -8.24
N ALA A 334 -12.03 -0.76 -9.46
CA ALA A 334 -11.59 -0.04 -10.65
C ALA A 334 -11.78 1.47 -10.51
N LEU A 335 -12.93 1.93 -9.98
CA LEU A 335 -13.20 3.34 -9.71
C LEU A 335 -12.21 3.94 -8.71
N ASN A 336 -11.85 3.20 -7.65
CA ASN A 336 -10.86 3.66 -6.67
C ASN A 336 -9.43 3.69 -7.24
N LEU A 337 -9.06 2.73 -8.09
CA LEU A 337 -7.78 2.74 -8.79
C LEU A 337 -7.70 3.91 -9.77
N TYR A 338 -8.75 4.13 -10.56
CA TYR A 338 -8.86 5.25 -11.48
C TYR A 338 -8.78 6.59 -10.73
N ARG A 339 -9.52 6.72 -9.62
CA ARG A 339 -9.42 7.86 -8.71
C ARG A 339 -7.97 8.08 -8.26
N SER A 340 -7.28 7.04 -7.82
CA SER A 340 -5.88 7.14 -7.36
C SER A 340 -4.94 7.62 -8.47
N GLN A 341 -5.13 7.14 -9.70
CA GLN A 341 -4.34 7.59 -10.86
C GLN A 341 -4.61 9.05 -11.19
N CYS A 342 -5.89 9.46 -11.21
CA CYS A 342 -6.26 10.85 -11.42
C CYS A 342 -5.67 11.76 -10.33
N PHE A 343 -5.66 11.30 -9.08
CA PHE A 343 -5.07 12.05 -7.97
C PHE A 343 -3.58 12.32 -8.19
N SER A 344 -2.81 11.30 -8.60
CA SER A 344 -1.41 11.45 -8.98
C SER A 344 -1.23 12.37 -10.18
N ALA A 345 -2.04 12.20 -11.22
CA ALA A 345 -1.98 13.03 -12.43
C ALA A 345 -2.18 14.52 -12.13
N VAL A 346 -3.08 14.84 -11.19
CA VAL A 346 -3.29 16.24 -10.75
C VAL A 346 -2.01 16.83 -10.16
N HIS A 347 -1.35 16.12 -9.24
CA HIS A 347 -0.07 16.58 -8.68
C HIS A 347 1.03 16.71 -9.74
N GLU A 348 1.13 15.74 -10.65
CA GLU A 348 2.10 15.75 -11.74
C GLU A 348 1.88 16.94 -12.69
N TRP A 349 0.63 17.21 -13.05
CA TRP A 349 0.27 18.33 -13.91
C TRP A 349 0.60 19.67 -13.26
N PHE A 350 0.19 19.88 -12.00
CA PHE A 350 0.49 21.14 -11.30
C PHE A 350 2.00 21.35 -11.15
N LYS A 351 2.75 20.29 -10.86
CA LYS A 351 4.22 20.33 -10.81
C LYS A 351 4.82 20.69 -12.17
N ALA A 352 4.32 20.12 -13.27
CA ALA A 352 4.77 20.43 -14.62
C ALA A 352 4.48 21.89 -15.01
N HIS A 353 3.42 22.49 -14.46
CA HIS A 353 3.01 23.88 -14.70
C HIS A 353 3.55 24.87 -13.64
N GLN A 354 4.57 24.45 -12.86
CA GLN A 354 5.29 25.27 -11.87
C GLN A 354 4.44 25.78 -10.71
N PHE A 355 3.38 25.06 -10.34
CA PHE A 355 2.62 25.38 -9.14
C PHE A 355 3.31 24.83 -7.89
N VAL A 356 3.26 25.60 -6.80
CA VAL A 356 3.67 25.17 -5.48
C VAL A 356 2.48 24.57 -4.74
N GLU A 357 2.64 23.35 -4.22
CA GLU A 357 1.62 22.73 -3.37
C GLU A 357 1.61 23.37 -1.98
N ILE A 358 0.44 23.80 -1.52
CA ILE A 358 0.24 24.42 -0.22
C ILE A 358 -0.74 23.59 0.60
N SER A 359 -0.29 23.10 1.75
CA SER A 359 -1.13 22.41 2.73
C SER A 359 -1.88 23.42 3.60
N ALA A 360 -3.16 23.65 3.33
CA ALA A 360 -3.99 24.57 4.10
C ALA A 360 -4.57 23.96 5.39
N PRO A 361 -4.81 24.75 6.45
CA PRO A 361 -5.45 24.28 7.67
C PRO A 361 -6.87 23.75 7.45
N LEU A 362 -7.19 22.61 8.07
CA LEU A 362 -8.54 22.01 8.06
C LEU A 362 -9.43 22.49 9.21
N ILE A 363 -8.84 23.02 10.27
CA ILE A 363 -9.56 23.61 11.39
C ILE A 363 -9.35 25.12 11.29
N THR A 364 -10.44 25.87 11.13
CA THR A 364 -10.36 27.31 10.89
C THR A 364 -11.49 28.07 11.60
N PRO A 365 -11.23 29.29 12.09
CA PRO A 365 -12.30 30.18 12.55
C PRO A 365 -13.00 30.87 11.38
N SER A 366 -12.46 30.81 10.16
CA SER A 366 -12.91 31.59 8.99
C SER A 366 -13.85 30.76 8.11
N ILE A 367 -15.08 31.22 7.95
CA ILE A 367 -16.08 30.60 7.06
C ILE A 367 -16.06 31.33 5.71
N LEU A 368 -15.67 30.62 4.65
CA LEU A 368 -15.58 31.18 3.30
C LEU A 368 -16.96 31.28 2.64
N TYR A 369 -17.74 30.19 2.65
CA TYR A 369 -19.03 30.09 1.98
C TYR A 369 -20.19 30.44 2.93
N GLU A 370 -21.34 29.80 2.76
CA GLU A 370 -22.52 30.00 3.58
C GLU A 370 -22.33 29.44 5.00
N PRO A 371 -22.69 30.21 6.04
CA PRO A 371 -22.63 29.75 7.43
C PRO A 371 -23.50 28.51 7.71
N SER A 372 -24.62 28.36 7.00
CA SER A 372 -25.55 27.22 7.09
C SER A 372 -24.88 25.87 6.81
N SER A 373 -23.87 25.86 5.94
CA SER A 373 -23.13 24.66 5.55
C SER A 373 -21.84 24.44 6.35
N ALA A 374 -21.50 25.31 7.31
CA ALA A 374 -20.31 25.16 8.12
C ALA A 374 -20.49 24.08 9.20
N ILE A 375 -19.47 23.23 9.39
CA ILE A 375 -19.49 22.19 10.43
C ILE A 375 -18.70 22.67 11.63
N HIS A 376 -19.40 22.97 12.73
CA HIS A 376 -18.81 23.43 13.98
C HIS A 376 -18.16 22.28 14.77
N ILE A 377 -17.00 22.54 15.38
CA ILE A 377 -16.29 21.59 16.23
C ILE A 377 -16.53 21.94 17.69
N SER A 378 -17.48 21.26 18.33
CA SER A 378 -17.68 21.34 19.78
C SER A 378 -16.56 20.59 20.50
N ASN A 379 -15.96 21.19 21.54
CA ASN A 379 -14.92 20.62 22.44
C ASN A 379 -13.46 21.00 22.16
N LEU A 380 -13.19 22.02 21.35
CA LEU A 380 -11.87 22.64 21.29
C LEU A 380 -11.75 23.74 22.36
N LYS A 381 -10.63 23.75 23.11
CA LYS A 381 -10.34 24.77 24.12
C LYS A 381 -9.81 26.04 23.45
N THR A 382 -10.68 26.76 22.76
CA THR A 382 -10.36 27.99 22.05
C THR A 382 -11.30 29.12 22.43
N THR A 383 -10.81 30.35 22.34
CA THR A 383 -11.60 31.57 22.62
C THR A 383 -12.56 31.91 21.47
N LYS A 384 -12.30 31.39 20.27
CA LYS A 384 -13.12 31.58 19.07
C LYS A 384 -13.77 30.25 18.65
N PRO A 385 -14.99 30.28 18.07
CA PRO A 385 -15.59 29.09 17.47
C PRO A 385 -14.73 28.61 16.30
N LEU A 386 -14.58 27.29 16.18
CA LEU A 386 -13.79 26.65 15.14
C LEU A 386 -14.65 25.71 14.31
N PHE A 387 -14.33 25.65 13.02
CA PHE A 387 -15.07 24.92 12.02
C PHE A 387 -14.12 24.04 11.21
N LEU A 388 -14.67 22.97 10.64
CA LEU A 388 -14.00 22.27 9.55
C LEU A 388 -14.00 23.14 8.29
N SER A 389 -12.84 23.21 7.63
CA SER A 389 -12.63 24.08 6.47
C SER A 389 -13.54 23.69 5.30
N GLN A 390 -14.29 24.66 4.79
CA GLN A 390 -15.10 24.45 3.59
C GLN A 390 -14.26 24.56 2.31
N CYS A 391 -13.05 25.13 2.38
CA CYS A 391 -12.09 25.31 1.30
C CYS A 391 -10.80 26.02 1.77
N ALA A 392 -9.67 25.74 1.12
CA ALA A 392 -8.36 26.36 1.33
C ALA A 392 -8.22 27.83 0.87
N GLY A 393 -9.27 28.44 0.31
CA GLY A 393 -9.19 29.65 -0.52
C GLY A 393 -8.41 30.83 0.08
N PHE A 394 -8.67 31.22 1.33
CA PHE A 394 -7.95 32.36 1.94
C PHE A 394 -6.45 32.09 2.15
N TYR A 395 -6.08 30.84 2.44
CA TYR A 395 -4.69 30.47 2.68
C TYR A 395 -3.90 30.41 1.37
N LEU A 396 -4.52 29.90 0.30
CA LEU A 396 -3.93 29.91 -1.02
C LEU A 396 -3.77 31.33 -1.56
N GLU A 397 -4.73 32.19 -1.30
CA GLU A 397 -4.66 33.60 -1.69
C GLU A 397 -3.44 34.31 -1.08
N ALA A 398 -3.18 34.09 0.21
CA ALA A 398 -1.97 34.61 0.85
C ALA A 398 -0.70 33.96 0.29
N ALA A 399 -0.70 32.65 0.05
CA ALA A 399 0.45 31.92 -0.48
C ALA A 399 0.78 32.28 -1.94
N ALA A 400 -0.23 32.58 -2.77
CA ALA A 400 -0.06 33.00 -4.16
C ALA A 400 0.79 34.26 -4.23
N HIS A 401 0.66 35.19 -3.30
CA HIS A 401 1.47 36.41 -3.28
C HIS A 401 2.93 36.17 -2.89
N ALA A 402 3.29 34.97 -2.42
CA ALA A 402 4.66 34.55 -2.17
C ALA A 402 5.23 33.62 -3.26
N HIS A 403 4.38 32.86 -3.94
CA HIS A 403 4.78 31.79 -4.86
C HIS A 403 4.23 31.93 -6.28
N GLU A 404 3.44 32.97 -6.52
CA GLU A 404 2.73 33.34 -7.75
C GLU A 404 1.69 32.32 -8.25
N ARG A 405 1.98 31.02 -8.17
CA ARG A 405 1.10 29.92 -8.59
C ARG A 405 1.09 28.87 -7.50
N VAL A 406 -0.07 28.69 -6.87
CA VAL A 406 -0.24 27.72 -5.79
C VAL A 406 -1.46 26.85 -6.00
N TYR A 407 -1.41 25.63 -5.47
CA TYR A 407 -2.56 24.75 -5.44
C TYR A 407 -2.65 23.98 -4.12
N ASN A 408 -3.85 23.50 -3.82
CA ASN A 408 -4.14 22.56 -2.76
C ASN A 408 -5.04 21.47 -3.34
N LEU A 409 -4.68 20.21 -3.08
CA LEU A 409 -5.56 19.07 -3.22
C LEU A 409 -5.80 18.49 -1.83
N GLY A 410 -6.92 18.86 -1.21
CA GLY A 410 -7.20 18.55 0.18
C GLY A 410 -8.68 18.37 0.49
N PRO A 411 -9.02 17.81 1.66
CA PRO A 411 -10.41 17.62 2.04
C PRO A 411 -11.10 18.96 2.32
N SER A 412 -12.36 19.05 1.94
CA SER A 412 -13.27 20.15 2.28
C SER A 412 -14.57 19.58 2.85
N PHE A 413 -15.17 20.34 3.76
CA PHE A 413 -16.30 19.89 4.56
C PHE A 413 -17.49 20.82 4.45
N ARG A 414 -18.68 20.28 4.17
CA ARG A 414 -19.91 21.07 4.09
C ARG A 414 -21.14 20.30 4.57
N ASN A 415 -21.94 20.90 5.43
CA ASN A 415 -23.19 20.31 5.91
C ASN A 415 -24.33 20.53 4.90
N GLU A 416 -24.22 19.93 3.72
CA GLU A 416 -25.16 20.11 2.60
C GLU A 416 -26.22 18.99 2.56
N SER A 417 -27.39 19.31 1.98
CA SER A 417 -28.52 18.38 1.86
C SER A 417 -28.20 17.17 0.97
N ARG A 418 -28.91 16.06 1.24
CA ARG A 418 -28.72 14.77 0.54
C ARG A 418 -29.18 14.86 -0.93
N THR A 419 -28.23 15.03 -1.84
CA THR A 419 -28.44 14.92 -3.30
C THR A 419 -27.41 13.98 -3.92
N ASN A 420 -27.58 13.63 -5.19
CA ASN A 420 -26.60 12.84 -5.94
C ASN A 420 -25.29 13.59 -6.26
N ARG A 421 -25.20 14.88 -5.93
CA ARG A 421 -24.06 15.79 -6.20
C ARG A 421 -23.32 16.28 -4.95
N HIS A 422 -23.82 15.95 -3.75
CA HIS A 422 -23.28 16.45 -2.49
C HIS A 422 -22.71 15.34 -1.60
N LEU A 423 -21.61 15.67 -0.93
CA LEU A 423 -20.99 14.91 0.15
C LEU A 423 -20.68 15.89 1.29
N MET A 424 -20.66 15.39 2.52
CA MET A 424 -20.25 16.20 3.68
C MET A 424 -18.73 16.36 3.78
N GLU A 425 -17.99 15.42 3.20
CA GLU A 425 -16.54 15.36 3.12
C GLU A 425 -16.20 14.98 1.67
N TYR A 426 -15.41 15.81 1.00
CA TYR A 426 -15.02 15.61 -0.39
C TYR A 426 -13.60 16.15 -0.61
N TRP A 427 -12.95 15.74 -1.70
CA TRP A 427 -11.64 16.25 -2.06
C TRP A 427 -11.79 17.43 -3.01
N HIS A 428 -11.08 18.51 -2.71
CA HIS A 428 -11.20 19.78 -3.38
C HIS A 428 -9.85 20.11 -4.02
N ILE A 429 -9.84 20.23 -5.35
CA ILE A 429 -8.71 20.82 -6.08
C ILE A 429 -8.94 22.33 -6.09
N LYS A 430 -8.01 23.07 -5.54
CA LYS A 430 -8.06 24.53 -5.46
C LYS A 430 -6.75 25.09 -5.97
N ALA A 431 -6.79 26.05 -6.88
CA ALA A 431 -5.59 26.75 -7.32
C ALA A 431 -5.80 28.25 -7.29
N GLU A 432 -4.70 28.97 -7.09
CA GLU A 432 -4.65 30.41 -7.00
C GLU A 432 -3.42 30.92 -7.74
N LEU A 433 -3.61 31.98 -8.53
CA LEU A 433 -2.59 32.51 -9.43
C LEU A 433 -2.56 34.03 -9.36
N CYS A 434 -1.35 34.58 -9.19
CA CYS A 434 -1.08 35.99 -9.40
C CYS A 434 -0.95 36.25 -10.90
N SER A 435 -1.59 37.32 -11.38
CA SER A 435 -1.67 37.71 -12.79
C SER A 435 -2.60 36.83 -13.65
N GLY A 436 -3.25 37.46 -14.64
CA GLY A 436 -4.32 36.86 -15.46
C GLY A 436 -5.72 37.25 -14.98
N GLY A 437 -6.65 37.38 -15.92
CA GLY A 437 -8.06 37.65 -15.68
C GLY A 437 -8.93 36.41 -15.81
N MET A 438 -10.25 36.61 -15.84
CA MET A 438 -11.24 35.52 -15.95
C MET A 438 -11.00 34.58 -17.13
N ASN A 439 -10.69 35.11 -18.31
CA ASN A 439 -10.49 34.28 -19.50
C ASN A 439 -9.24 33.40 -19.37
N ASP A 440 -8.15 33.95 -18.81
CA ASP A 440 -6.89 33.20 -18.63
C ASP A 440 -7.08 32.00 -17.68
N ILE A 441 -7.87 32.18 -16.62
CA ILE A 441 -8.16 31.09 -15.67
C ILE A 441 -9.13 30.05 -16.25
N MET A 442 -10.05 30.47 -17.11
CA MET A 442 -10.95 29.54 -17.83
C MET A 442 -10.15 28.68 -18.82
N ASP A 443 -9.29 29.29 -19.63
CA ASP A 443 -8.41 28.59 -20.57
C ASP A 443 -7.50 27.58 -19.83
N LEU A 444 -6.95 27.98 -18.68
CA LEU A 444 -6.15 27.10 -17.84
C LEU A 444 -6.95 25.90 -17.33
N VAL A 445 -8.19 26.11 -16.88
CA VAL A 445 -9.06 25.02 -16.40
C VAL A 445 -9.41 24.06 -17.53
N GLU A 446 -9.65 24.56 -18.74
CA GLU A 446 -9.90 23.73 -19.92
C GLU A 446 -8.68 22.88 -20.28
N ILE A 447 -7.48 23.47 -20.31
CA ILE A 447 -6.22 22.74 -20.54
C ILE A 447 -5.99 21.70 -19.45
N PHE A 448 -6.18 22.07 -18.18
CA PHE A 448 -6.06 21.16 -17.05
C PHE A 448 -7.00 19.96 -17.17
N LEU A 449 -8.29 20.20 -17.45
CA LEU A 449 -9.26 19.12 -17.63
C LEU A 449 -8.92 18.25 -18.84
N HIS A 450 -8.52 18.88 -19.94
CA HIS A 450 -8.07 18.15 -21.12
C HIS A 450 -6.90 17.23 -20.75
N ASP A 451 -5.82 17.74 -20.15
CA ASP A 451 -4.59 16.98 -19.93
C ASP A 451 -4.74 15.86 -18.89
N ILE A 452 -5.48 16.09 -17.80
CA ILE A 452 -5.71 15.07 -16.77
C ILE A 452 -6.55 13.91 -17.31
N PHE A 453 -7.49 14.21 -18.21
CA PHE A 453 -8.50 13.24 -18.65
C PHE A 453 -8.35 12.81 -20.13
N LYS A 454 -7.32 13.29 -20.84
CA LYS A 454 -6.98 12.92 -22.24
C LYS A 454 -6.65 11.43 -22.41
N ALA A 455 -6.04 10.81 -21.39
CA ALA A 455 -5.44 9.48 -21.51
C ALA A 455 -6.43 8.33 -21.81
N GLN A 456 -7.75 8.57 -21.80
CA GLN A 456 -8.77 7.53 -22.03
C GLN A 456 -10.00 7.98 -22.86
N ALA A 457 -10.05 9.22 -23.36
CA ALA A 457 -11.29 9.83 -23.85
C ALA A 457 -11.26 10.33 -25.30
N GLU A 458 -10.33 9.88 -26.15
CA GLU A 458 -10.23 10.39 -27.53
C GLU A 458 -11.40 9.98 -28.45
N ASP A 459 -12.24 8.99 -28.11
CA ASP A 459 -13.30 8.50 -29.02
C ASP A 459 -14.74 9.00 -28.72
N ALA A 460 -15.00 9.71 -27.62
CA ALA A 460 -16.38 10.06 -27.20
C ALA A 460 -16.79 11.53 -27.42
N LEU A 461 -15.84 12.44 -27.68
CA LEU A 461 -16.06 13.89 -27.65
C LEU A 461 -16.76 14.50 -28.89
N THR A 462 -16.96 13.76 -29.99
CA THR A 462 -17.21 14.40 -31.30
C THR A 462 -18.65 14.35 -31.84
N ASN A 463 -19.55 13.55 -31.27
CA ASN A 463 -20.81 13.24 -31.97
C ASN A 463 -22.06 13.68 -31.19
N HIS A 464 -22.34 14.99 -31.19
CA HIS A 464 -23.64 15.58 -31.64
C HIS A 464 -24.10 16.84 -30.85
N PHE A 465 -23.63 17.11 -29.63
CA PHE A 465 -23.76 18.43 -28.94
C PHE A 465 -22.69 18.67 -27.82
N GLY A 466 -21.68 17.80 -27.64
CA GLY A 466 -21.29 17.32 -26.30
C GLY A 466 -19.94 17.78 -25.70
N GLY A 467 -19.96 18.86 -24.92
CA GLY A 467 -18.88 19.27 -24.01
C GLY A 467 -19.41 20.10 -22.82
N PRO A 468 -18.60 20.38 -21.79
CA PRO A 468 -19.00 21.25 -20.68
C PRO A 468 -19.17 22.71 -21.13
N VAL A 469 -19.99 23.50 -20.42
CA VAL A 469 -20.35 24.89 -20.76
C VAL A 469 -20.10 25.84 -19.59
N TRP A 470 -19.65 27.07 -19.87
CA TRP A 470 -19.43 28.10 -18.86
C TRP A 470 -20.68 28.96 -18.63
N LEU A 471 -21.08 29.10 -17.36
CA LEU A 471 -22.05 30.08 -16.89
C LEU A 471 -21.31 31.24 -16.23
N MET A 472 -21.25 32.39 -16.90
CA MET A 472 -20.46 33.55 -16.45
C MET A 472 -21.31 34.62 -15.77
N HIS A 473 -20.64 35.46 -14.97
CA HIS A 473 -21.18 36.69 -14.38
C HIS A 473 -22.40 36.46 -13.48
N LYS A 474 -22.20 35.73 -12.38
CA LYS A 474 -23.28 35.38 -11.47
C LYS A 474 -23.73 36.58 -10.60
N PRO A 475 -25.01 36.58 -10.16
CA PRO A 475 -25.50 37.60 -9.23
C PRO A 475 -24.72 37.59 -7.91
N ARG A 476 -24.21 38.75 -7.53
CA ARG A 476 -23.36 38.97 -6.35
C ARG A 476 -23.99 38.57 -5.03
N CYS A 477 -25.32 38.64 -4.93
CA CYS A 477 -26.05 38.24 -3.72
C CYS A 477 -25.84 36.76 -3.38
N LEU A 478 -25.61 35.91 -4.38
CA LEU A 478 -25.41 34.46 -4.23
C LEU A 478 -23.96 34.07 -3.95
N GLU A 479 -23.01 34.97 -4.17
CA GLU A 479 -21.58 34.64 -4.17
C GLU A 479 -20.85 34.97 -2.85
N PRO A 480 -19.77 34.25 -2.51
CA PRO A 480 -18.83 34.62 -1.45
C PRO A 480 -18.32 36.06 -1.55
N PHE A 481 -18.00 36.64 -0.39
CA PHE A 481 -17.60 38.04 -0.29
C PHE A 481 -16.25 38.44 -0.92
N PRO A 482 -15.25 37.57 -1.20
CA PRO A 482 -13.98 38.04 -1.76
C PRO A 482 -13.99 38.27 -3.28
N TYR A 483 -15.06 37.89 -3.99
CA TYR A 483 -15.10 37.95 -5.45
C TYR A 483 -15.22 39.38 -5.98
N ARG A 484 -14.50 39.66 -7.07
CA ARG A 484 -14.48 40.96 -7.74
C ARG A 484 -15.81 41.21 -8.44
N VAL A 485 -16.26 42.46 -8.43
CA VAL A 485 -17.48 42.92 -9.10
C VAL A 485 -17.22 43.05 -10.60
N TYR A 486 -18.22 42.74 -11.43
CA TYR A 486 -18.14 42.96 -12.86
C TYR A 486 -18.07 44.48 -13.17
N PRO A 487 -17.11 44.96 -13.99
CA PRO A 487 -16.91 46.40 -14.18
C PRO A 487 -18.14 47.17 -14.68
N ASP A 488 -18.99 46.51 -15.48
CA ASP A 488 -20.12 47.16 -16.15
C ASP A 488 -21.47 46.97 -15.42
N ASP A 489 -21.53 46.12 -14.39
CA ASP A 489 -22.73 45.89 -13.57
C ASP A 489 -22.37 45.50 -12.13
N GLU A 490 -22.70 46.36 -11.16
CA GLU A 490 -22.37 46.15 -9.74
C GLU A 490 -23.12 44.99 -9.05
N GLU A 491 -24.20 44.52 -9.67
CA GLU A 491 -24.99 43.38 -9.22
C GLU A 491 -24.39 42.04 -9.66
N LEU A 492 -23.42 42.05 -10.57
CA LEU A 492 -22.74 40.87 -11.11
C LEU A 492 -21.29 40.74 -10.59
N THR A 493 -20.76 39.52 -10.64
CA THR A 493 -19.38 39.21 -10.23
C THR A 493 -18.51 38.74 -11.39
N MET A 494 -17.21 38.93 -11.27
CA MET A 494 -16.20 38.24 -12.09
C MET A 494 -16.09 36.79 -11.60
N THR A 495 -17.08 35.97 -11.92
CA THR A 495 -17.12 34.52 -11.66
C THR A 495 -17.63 33.75 -12.88
N ALA A 496 -17.25 32.48 -12.98
CA ALA A 496 -17.88 31.55 -13.91
C ALA A 496 -17.93 30.13 -13.34
N ASP A 497 -18.98 29.39 -13.66
CA ASP A 497 -19.14 27.99 -13.30
C ASP A 497 -19.09 27.12 -14.55
N LEU A 498 -18.23 26.10 -14.57
CA LEU A 498 -18.19 25.08 -15.61
C LEU A 498 -19.24 24.02 -15.30
N ILE A 499 -20.28 23.98 -16.12
CA ILE A 499 -21.40 23.05 -16.02
C ILE A 499 -21.16 21.89 -16.99
N SER A 500 -21.11 20.67 -16.46
CA SER A 500 -20.99 19.45 -17.25
C SER A 500 -22.31 19.09 -17.96
N SER A 501 -22.19 18.57 -19.19
CA SER A 501 -23.28 18.05 -20.02
C SER A 501 -23.98 16.85 -19.39
N GLY A 502 -25.16 16.46 -19.89
CA GLY A 502 -25.83 15.21 -19.45
C GLY A 502 -26.41 15.24 -18.02
N GLY A 503 -26.65 16.44 -17.47
CA GLY A 503 -27.28 16.61 -16.15
C GLY A 503 -26.34 16.40 -14.96
N PHE A 504 -25.02 16.41 -15.18
CA PHE A 504 -24.04 16.24 -14.10
C PHE A 504 -23.85 17.50 -13.25
N GLY A 505 -24.08 18.68 -13.83
CA GLY A 505 -24.07 19.97 -13.12
C GLY A 505 -22.67 20.57 -13.00
N GLU A 506 -22.50 21.51 -12.08
CA GLU A 506 -21.23 22.22 -11.83
C GLU A 506 -20.10 21.28 -11.42
N ILE A 507 -18.98 21.34 -12.15
CA ILE A 507 -17.75 20.58 -11.87
C ILE A 507 -16.61 21.47 -11.39
N CYS A 508 -16.56 22.73 -11.83
CA CYS A 508 -15.54 23.72 -11.45
C CYS A 508 -16.16 25.12 -11.37
N GLY A 509 -15.72 25.93 -10.42
CA GLY A 509 -16.01 27.36 -10.36
C GLY A 509 -14.70 28.17 -10.38
N VAL A 510 -14.68 29.24 -11.15
CA VAL A 510 -13.57 30.20 -11.27
C VAL A 510 -14.00 31.58 -10.79
N ALA A 511 -13.06 32.36 -10.25
CA ALA A 511 -13.33 33.71 -9.78
C ALA A 511 -12.09 34.62 -9.91
N GLU A 512 -12.31 35.87 -10.32
CA GLU A 512 -11.38 36.96 -9.97
C GLU A 512 -11.70 37.43 -8.56
N LYS A 513 -10.66 37.66 -7.76
CA LYS A 513 -10.81 38.11 -6.39
C LYS A 513 -10.33 39.54 -6.19
N SER A 514 -10.88 40.17 -5.17
CA SER A 514 -10.56 41.56 -4.88
C SER A 514 -9.30 41.68 -4.04
N PHE A 515 -8.41 42.53 -4.53
CA PHE A 515 -7.05 42.70 -4.03
C PHE A 515 -6.86 44.01 -3.26
N THR A 516 -7.87 44.90 -3.22
CA THR A 516 -7.82 46.13 -2.42
C THR A 516 -8.53 45.96 -1.09
N ARG A 517 -8.04 46.66 -0.06
CA ARG A 517 -8.59 46.59 1.30
C ARG A 517 -10.00 47.16 1.35
N GLU A 518 -10.19 48.35 0.80
CA GLU A 518 -11.43 49.13 0.87
C GLU A 518 -12.61 48.31 0.33
N ASP A 519 -12.36 47.61 -0.77
CA ASP A 519 -13.35 46.82 -1.49
C ASP A 519 -13.70 45.52 -0.74
N ILE A 520 -12.74 44.88 -0.06
CA ILE A 520 -13.02 43.73 0.82
C ILE A 520 -13.77 44.18 2.09
N GLU A 521 -13.40 45.31 2.71
CA GLU A 521 -14.10 45.85 3.89
C GLU A 521 -15.56 46.20 3.56
N LEU A 522 -15.80 46.83 2.41
CA LEU A 522 -17.14 47.10 1.90
C LEU A 522 -17.96 45.81 1.75
N ARG A 523 -17.35 44.74 1.23
CA ARG A 523 -18.02 43.44 1.03
C ARG A 523 -18.30 42.69 2.32
N LEU A 524 -17.36 42.72 3.28
CA LEU A 524 -17.59 42.17 4.61
C LEU A 524 -18.80 42.85 5.28
N LYS A 525 -18.91 44.17 5.17
CA LYS A 525 -20.07 44.92 5.68
C LYS A 525 -21.37 44.50 5.01
N ARG A 526 -21.39 44.41 3.67
CA ARG A 526 -22.61 44.01 2.92
C ARG A 526 -23.08 42.58 3.21
N LYS A 527 -22.16 41.66 3.52
CA LYS A 527 -22.49 40.25 3.87
C LYS A 527 -22.73 40.04 5.37
N GLY A 528 -22.86 41.10 6.17
CA GLY A 528 -23.09 41.02 7.62
C GLY A 528 -21.92 40.41 8.39
N LYS A 529 -20.71 40.43 7.82
CA LYS A 529 -19.48 39.87 8.42
C LYS A 529 -18.57 40.94 9.03
N ALA A 530 -18.99 42.21 9.07
CA ALA A 530 -18.19 43.31 9.61
C ALA A 530 -17.90 43.19 11.11
N GLU A 531 -18.82 42.62 11.89
CA GLU A 531 -18.69 42.49 13.35
C GLU A 531 -17.69 41.40 13.79
N ILE A 532 -17.30 40.52 12.86
CA ILE A 532 -16.29 39.47 13.07
C ILE A 532 -14.96 39.79 12.36
N ARG A 533 -14.63 41.09 12.25
CA ARG A 533 -13.39 41.58 11.62
C ARG A 533 -12.13 40.91 12.18
N ASP A 534 -12.09 40.59 13.47
CA ASP A 534 -10.95 39.91 14.10
C ASP A 534 -10.70 38.48 13.59
N VAL A 535 -11.68 37.87 12.91
CA VAL A 535 -11.51 36.57 12.24
C VAL A 535 -10.84 36.74 10.87
N TYR A 536 -11.21 37.79 10.14
CA TYR A 536 -10.69 38.11 8.81
C TYR A 536 -9.57 39.15 8.82
N GLY A 537 -9.07 39.55 9.99
CA GLY A 537 -8.07 40.60 10.13
C GLY A 537 -6.80 40.32 9.34
N TRP A 538 -6.37 39.05 9.31
CA TRP A 538 -5.22 38.62 8.51
C TRP A 538 -5.50 38.63 6.99
N VAL A 539 -6.74 38.33 6.59
CA VAL A 539 -7.19 38.44 5.19
C VAL A 539 -7.11 39.90 4.74
N LEU A 540 -7.62 40.83 5.55
CA LEU A 540 -7.52 42.28 5.29
C LEU A 540 -6.06 42.76 5.28
N GLN A 541 -5.28 42.36 6.29
CA GLN A 541 -3.87 42.73 6.42
C GLN A 541 -3.06 42.33 5.19
N SER A 542 -3.39 41.20 4.55
CA SER A 542 -2.71 40.75 3.33
C SER A 542 -2.77 41.79 2.20
N ARG A 543 -3.81 42.64 2.17
CA ARG A 543 -3.98 43.70 1.17
C ARG A 543 -3.13 44.94 1.45
N ASP A 544 -2.72 45.13 2.70
CA ASP A 544 -1.89 46.28 3.10
C ASP A 544 -0.46 46.18 2.55
N PHE A 545 -0.05 45.00 2.08
CA PHE A 545 1.32 44.68 1.68
C PHE A 545 1.45 44.34 0.19
N GLY A 546 0.79 45.13 -0.67
CA GLY A 546 1.03 45.07 -2.12
C GLY A 546 0.41 43.85 -2.82
N MET A 547 -0.80 43.48 -2.41
CA MET A 547 -1.57 42.41 -3.06
C MET A 547 -1.88 42.78 -4.52
N VAL A 548 -1.70 41.83 -5.45
CA VAL A 548 -1.89 42.04 -6.89
C VAL A 548 -3.20 41.42 -7.38
N PRO A 549 -3.70 41.78 -8.57
CA PRO A 549 -4.79 41.03 -9.20
C PRO A 549 -4.47 39.53 -9.30
N HIS A 550 -5.44 38.71 -8.95
CA HIS A 550 -5.28 37.26 -8.87
C HIS A 550 -6.61 36.56 -9.14
N THR A 551 -6.50 35.34 -9.65
CA THR A 551 -7.63 34.47 -9.99
C THR A 551 -7.50 33.14 -9.29
N ALA A 552 -8.64 32.48 -9.15
CA ALA A 552 -8.71 31.19 -8.49
C ALA A 552 -9.69 30.28 -9.21
N PHE A 553 -9.44 28.98 -9.12
CA PHE A 553 -10.45 27.97 -9.41
C PHE A 553 -10.60 27.00 -8.26
N GLY A 554 -11.81 26.46 -8.11
CA GLY A 554 -12.13 25.37 -7.20
C GLY A 554 -12.90 24.29 -7.94
N MET A 555 -12.54 23.05 -7.71
CA MET A 555 -13.08 21.90 -8.42
C MET A 555 -13.30 20.75 -7.45
N GLY A 556 -14.53 20.24 -7.39
CA GLY A 556 -14.87 19.08 -6.58
C GLY A 556 -14.39 17.81 -7.27
N PHE A 557 -13.36 17.16 -6.73
CA PHE A 557 -12.70 16.04 -7.40
C PHE A 557 -13.66 14.88 -7.68
N GLU A 558 -14.52 14.53 -6.73
CA GLU A 558 -15.55 13.49 -6.93
C GLU A 558 -16.58 13.86 -8.00
N ARG A 559 -16.88 15.15 -8.19
CA ARG A 559 -17.84 15.59 -9.22
C ARG A 559 -17.27 15.44 -10.62
N VAL A 560 -15.99 15.76 -10.79
CA VAL A 560 -15.26 15.60 -12.04
C VAL A 560 -15.18 14.12 -12.42
N LEU A 561 -14.71 13.27 -11.49
CA LEU A 561 -14.65 11.82 -11.72
C LEU A 561 -16.04 11.23 -12.03
N ARG A 562 -17.08 11.70 -11.33
CA ARG A 562 -18.46 11.25 -11.58
C ARG A 562 -18.88 11.52 -13.03
N TRP A 563 -18.58 12.72 -13.53
CA TRP A 563 -18.87 13.09 -14.92
C TRP A 563 -18.11 12.21 -15.90
N PHE A 564 -16.78 12.11 -15.76
CA PHE A 564 -15.94 11.31 -16.67
C PHE A 564 -16.30 9.81 -16.67
N CYS A 565 -16.61 9.24 -15.51
CA CYS A 565 -17.01 7.85 -15.40
C CYS A 565 -18.49 7.59 -15.71
N GLY A 566 -19.29 8.64 -15.99
CA GLY A 566 -20.72 8.52 -16.25
C GLY A 566 -21.54 7.94 -15.07
N VAL A 567 -21.09 8.16 -13.84
CA VAL A 567 -21.70 7.53 -12.65
C VAL A 567 -22.85 8.36 -12.07
N GLY A 568 -23.92 7.69 -11.63
CA GLY A 568 -25.13 8.36 -11.16
C GLY A 568 -24.96 9.27 -9.93
N HIS A 569 -24.01 8.98 -9.04
CA HIS A 569 -23.86 9.66 -7.74
C HIS A 569 -22.40 9.82 -7.31
N VAL A 570 -22.05 10.97 -6.73
CA VAL A 570 -20.68 11.26 -6.22
C VAL A 570 -20.19 10.31 -5.10
N LYS A 571 -21.11 9.61 -4.40
CA LYS A 571 -20.76 8.66 -3.34
C LYS A 571 -19.91 7.50 -3.82
N ASP A 572 -20.03 7.17 -5.11
CA ASP A 572 -19.36 6.02 -5.71
C ASP A 572 -17.93 6.37 -6.14
N MET A 573 -17.58 7.66 -6.22
CA MET A 573 -16.25 8.18 -6.60
C MET A 573 -15.30 8.37 -5.41
N ILE A 574 -15.73 7.98 -4.20
CA ILE A 574 -14.93 8.04 -2.99
C ILE A 574 -15.03 6.70 -2.24
N PRO A 575 -13.95 6.20 -1.62
CA PRO A 575 -13.97 4.89 -0.94
C PRO A 575 -15.00 4.82 0.20
N PHE A 576 -15.08 5.86 1.03
CA PHE A 576 -15.97 5.93 2.20
C PHE A 576 -16.71 7.27 2.24
N PRO A 577 -17.85 7.39 1.55
CA PRO A 577 -18.55 8.65 1.46
C PRO A 577 -19.16 9.08 2.80
N ARG A 578 -19.15 10.39 3.08
CA ARG A 578 -19.94 11.02 4.14
C ARG A 578 -21.15 11.70 3.50
N ILE A 579 -22.34 11.25 3.87
CA ILE A 579 -23.60 11.73 3.29
C ILE A 579 -24.50 12.23 4.42
N PHE A 580 -25.15 13.37 4.18
CA PHE A 580 -26.09 13.95 5.12
C PHE A 580 -27.18 12.96 5.55
N GLY A 581 -27.43 12.91 6.86
CA GLY A 581 -28.46 12.07 7.47
C GLY A 581 -28.17 10.57 7.42
N ARG A 582 -26.92 10.16 7.19
CA ARG A 582 -26.52 8.75 7.17
C ARG A 582 -25.42 8.47 8.20
N ASP A 583 -25.51 7.31 8.85
CA ASP A 583 -24.44 6.80 9.70
C ASP A 583 -23.13 6.64 8.87
N PRO A 584 -22.02 7.24 9.31
CA PRO A 584 -20.73 7.11 8.62
C PRO A 584 -20.08 5.72 8.80
N THR A 585 -20.62 4.86 9.67
CA THR A 585 -20.10 3.53 9.97
C THR A 585 -20.47 2.53 8.87
N PRO A 586 -19.48 1.87 8.24
CA PRO A 586 -19.70 0.89 7.17
C PRO A 586 -20.18 -0.49 7.59
#